data_AF-A0A7J2VVN2-F1
#
_entry.id   AF-A0A7J2VVN2-F1
#
_cell.length_a   1.000
_cell.length_b   1.000
_cell.length_c   1.000
_cell.angle_alpha   90.00
_cell.angle_beta   90.00
_cell.angle_gamma   90.00
#
_symmetry.space_group_name_H-M   'P 1'
#
loop_
_entity.id
_entity.type
_entity.pdbx_description
1 polymer ?
#
loop_
_entity_poly.entity_id
_entity_poly.type
_entity_poly.pdbx_seq_one_letter_code
_entity_poly.pdbx_strand_id
1 'polypeptide(L)'
;MIKQRIRWYRGFLINARKYRELFLNPKFGDLGVYTLPLYIVFIAILFISIASTIYSFYTMARDFLLISLKAGIDIPEINLNNVDPPYLFMSVSTIFWLANIVIYAYIFFISMQMSKERNFIKGFFTYFVQILFYPFVLAVSWLMSIWEEIRGAKIKWER
;
A
#
# COMPACT_ATOMS: atom_id res chain seq x y z
N MET A 1 -7.13 -6.37 15.99
CA MET A 1 -6.72 -6.62 14.59
C MET A 1 -5.22 -6.86 14.43
N ILE A 2 -4.33 -5.96 14.88
CA ILE A 2 -2.87 -6.11 14.69
C ILE A 2 -2.32 -7.40 15.32
N LYS A 3 -2.70 -7.74 16.56
CA LYS A 3 -2.29 -9.00 17.22
C LYS A 3 -2.62 -10.26 16.39
N GLN A 4 -3.79 -10.28 15.76
CA GLN A 4 -4.22 -11.39 14.90
C GLN A 4 -3.40 -11.46 13.61
N ARG A 5 -3.04 -10.30 13.03
CA ARG A 5 -2.17 -10.23 11.84
C ARG A 5 -0.75 -10.66 12.14
N ILE A 6 -0.18 -10.20 13.26
CA ILE A 6 1.12 -10.67 13.74
C ILE A 6 1.11 -12.20 13.86
N ARG A 7 0.06 -12.78 14.45
CA ARG A 7 -0.10 -14.23 14.54
C ARG A 7 -0.09 -14.93 13.16
N TRP A 8 -0.83 -14.40 12.18
CA TRP A 8 -0.87 -14.96 10.83
C TRP A 8 0.47 -14.84 10.10
N TYR A 9 1.12 -13.68 10.18
CA TYR A 9 2.42 -13.44 9.53
C TYR A 9 3.52 -14.27 10.18
N ARG A 10 3.48 -14.46 11.49
CA ARG A 10 4.39 -15.37 12.19
C ARG A 10 4.16 -16.82 11.79
N GLY A 11 2.90 -17.24 11.67
CA GLY A 11 2.55 -18.56 11.15
C GLY A 11 3.12 -18.78 9.74
N PHE A 12 3.03 -17.77 8.87
CA PHE A 12 3.66 -17.82 7.54
C PHE A 12 5.18 -17.94 7.64
N LEU A 13 5.86 -17.13 8.45
CA LEU A 13 7.33 -17.18 8.58
C LEU A 13 7.83 -18.55 9.10
N ILE A 14 7.14 -19.13 10.07
CA ILE A 14 7.48 -20.45 10.62
C ILE A 14 7.23 -21.54 9.57
N ASN A 15 6.10 -21.49 8.87
CA ASN A 15 5.81 -22.45 7.80
C ASN A 15 6.80 -22.29 6.65
N ALA A 16 7.17 -21.07 6.27
CA ALA A 16 8.15 -20.80 5.23
C ALA A 16 9.53 -21.36 5.59
N ARG A 17 9.93 -21.29 6.87
CA ARG A 17 11.18 -21.89 7.35
C ARG A 17 11.10 -23.42 7.43
N LYS A 18 9.98 -23.95 7.97
CA LYS A 18 9.79 -25.40 8.17
C LYS A 18 9.65 -26.15 6.84
N TYR A 19 8.97 -25.55 5.87
CA TYR A 19 8.66 -26.12 4.57
C TYR A 19 9.44 -25.41 3.45
N ARG A 20 10.73 -25.19 3.68
CA ARG A 20 11.61 -24.49 2.74
C ARG A 20 11.71 -25.25 1.41
N GLU A 21 11.60 -26.56 1.45
CA GLU A 21 11.60 -27.47 0.30
C GLU A 21 10.42 -27.31 -0.66
N LEU A 22 9.36 -26.59 -0.24
CA LEU A 22 8.25 -26.22 -1.12
C LEU A 22 8.64 -25.08 -2.06
N PHE A 23 9.57 -24.21 -1.67
CA PHE A 23 9.94 -23.03 -2.45
C PHE A 23 10.68 -23.45 -3.72
N LEU A 24 10.24 -22.90 -4.85
CA LEU A 24 10.81 -23.13 -6.17
C LEU A 24 10.82 -24.61 -6.57
N ASN A 25 9.93 -25.42 -5.99
CA ASN A 25 9.85 -26.84 -6.27
C ASN A 25 8.65 -27.14 -7.19
N PRO A 26 8.90 -27.54 -8.45
CA PRO A 26 7.85 -27.82 -9.43
C PRO A 26 6.90 -28.95 -9.03
N LYS A 27 7.32 -29.84 -8.11
CA LYS A 27 6.47 -30.95 -7.63
C LYS A 27 5.19 -30.48 -6.95
N PHE A 28 5.18 -29.24 -6.44
CA PHE A 28 4.03 -28.65 -5.77
C PHE A 28 3.24 -27.68 -6.68
N GLY A 29 3.51 -27.69 -7.99
CA GLY A 29 2.82 -26.86 -8.98
C GLY A 29 2.92 -25.36 -8.67
N ASP A 30 1.80 -24.66 -8.85
CA ASP A 30 1.72 -23.20 -8.69
C ASP A 30 2.03 -22.72 -7.27
N LEU A 31 1.81 -23.57 -6.26
CA LEU A 31 2.11 -23.21 -4.88
C LEU A 31 3.61 -23.01 -4.68
N GLY A 32 4.41 -23.97 -5.16
CA GLY A 32 5.85 -23.99 -4.94
C GLY A 32 6.62 -23.04 -5.86
N VAL A 33 6.20 -22.93 -7.12
CA VAL A 33 6.92 -22.15 -8.14
C VAL A 33 6.52 -20.67 -8.14
N TYR A 34 5.24 -20.36 -7.96
CA TYR A 34 4.74 -18.99 -8.09
C TYR A 34 4.29 -18.40 -6.77
N THR A 35 3.35 -19.05 -6.09
CA THR A 35 2.64 -18.48 -4.95
C THR A 35 3.60 -18.14 -3.80
N LEU A 36 4.38 -19.12 -3.33
CA LEU A 36 5.29 -18.94 -2.20
C LEU A 36 6.40 -17.91 -2.47
N PRO A 37 7.14 -17.96 -3.61
CA PRO A 37 8.12 -16.92 -3.93
C PRO A 37 7.49 -15.54 -4.07
N LEU A 38 6.31 -15.45 -4.69
CA LEU A 38 5.62 -14.17 -4.88
C LEU A 38 5.22 -13.54 -3.55
N TYR A 39 4.82 -14.32 -2.54
CA TYR A 39 4.58 -13.80 -1.19
C TYR A 39 5.81 -13.14 -0.57
N ILE A 40 7.00 -13.71 -0.74
CA ILE A 40 8.26 -13.10 -0.25
C ILE A 40 8.52 -11.79 -1.00
N VAL A 41 8.35 -11.79 -2.31
CA VAL A 41 8.48 -10.59 -3.15
C VAL A 41 7.49 -9.50 -2.71
N PHE A 42 6.24 -9.86 -2.41
CA PHE A 42 5.24 -8.91 -1.90
C PHE A 42 5.66 -8.27 -0.58
N ILE A 43 6.24 -9.03 0.34
CA ILE A 43 6.75 -8.49 1.62
C ILE A 43 7.88 -7.48 1.34
N ALA A 44 8.80 -7.80 0.43
CA ALA A 44 9.87 -6.89 0.05
C ALA A 44 9.33 -5.60 -0.60
N ILE A 45 8.41 -5.73 -1.56
CA ILE A 45 7.75 -4.59 -2.22
C ILE A 45 7.01 -3.73 -1.19
N LEU A 46 6.31 -4.32 -0.23
CA LEU A 46 5.61 -3.57 0.83
C LEU A 46 6.58 -2.66 1.59
N PHE A 47 7.72 -3.18 2.02
CA PHE A 47 8.71 -2.39 2.75
C PHE A 47 9.37 -1.31 1.87
N ILE A 48 9.70 -1.63 0.62
CA ILE A 48 10.25 -0.66 -0.34
C ILE A 48 9.26 0.47 -0.57
N SER A 49 7.99 0.17 -0.85
CA SER A 49 6.95 1.16 -1.10
C SER A 49 6.72 2.09 0.09
N ILE A 50 6.83 1.57 1.32
CA ILE A 50 6.62 2.38 2.52
C ILE A 50 7.85 3.23 2.82
N ALA A 51 9.06 2.68 2.64
CA ALA A 51 10.29 3.44 2.75
C ALA A 51 10.36 4.57 1.71
N SER A 52 9.99 4.29 0.46
CA SER A 52 9.94 5.31 -0.61
C SER A 52 8.90 6.37 -0.30
N THR A 53 7.72 5.99 0.19
CA THR A 53 6.67 6.94 0.59
C THR A 53 7.16 7.86 1.71
N ILE A 54 7.77 7.31 2.77
CA ILE A 54 8.33 8.10 3.87
C ILE A 54 9.43 9.04 3.37
N TYR A 55 10.31 8.54 2.50
CA TYR A 55 11.38 9.34 1.91
C TYR A 55 10.83 10.51 1.07
N SER A 56 9.81 10.27 0.25
CA SER A 56 9.14 11.32 -0.53
C SER A 56 8.49 12.38 0.35
N PHE A 57 7.83 11.98 1.45
CA PHE A 57 7.30 12.94 2.43
C PHE A 57 8.42 13.75 3.08
N TYR A 58 9.53 13.11 3.44
CA TYR A 58 10.69 13.79 4.01
C TYR A 58 11.28 14.81 3.03
N THR A 59 11.49 14.45 1.77
CA THR A 59 12.01 15.39 0.76
C THR A 59 11.04 16.54 0.51
N MET A 60 9.74 16.26 0.42
CA MET A 60 8.71 17.29 0.25
C MET A 60 8.69 18.26 1.44
N ALA A 61 8.73 17.75 2.67
CA ALA A 61 8.77 18.59 3.87
C ALA A 61 10.06 19.42 3.95
N ARG A 62 11.20 18.82 3.63
CA ARG A 62 12.50 19.52 3.57
C ARG A 62 12.44 20.65 2.54
N ASP A 63 11.96 20.38 1.34
CA ASP A 63 11.92 21.35 0.25
C ASP A 63 10.93 22.47 0.56
N PHE A 64 9.76 22.15 1.12
CA PHE A 64 8.81 23.14 1.61
C PHE A 64 9.43 24.05 2.68
N LEU A 65 10.15 23.49 3.66
CA LEU A 65 10.84 24.27 4.69
C LEU A 65 11.95 25.15 4.10
N LEU A 66 12.77 24.61 3.20
CA LEU A 66 13.87 25.34 2.57
C LEU A 66 13.37 26.49 1.69
N ILE A 67 12.27 26.29 0.95
CA ILE A 67 11.62 27.33 0.15
C ILE A 67 11.00 28.38 1.07
N SER A 68 10.24 27.96 2.09
CA SER A 68 9.60 28.88 3.04
C SER A 68 10.61 29.73 3.81
N LEU A 69 11.78 29.18 4.13
CA LEU A 69 12.87 29.89 4.81
C LEU A 69 13.66 30.85 3.89
N LYS A 70 13.72 30.59 2.58
CA LYS A 70 14.55 31.36 1.63
C LYS A 70 13.78 32.36 0.78
N ALA A 71 12.52 32.09 0.45
CA ALA A 71 11.80 32.82 -0.59
C ALA A 71 10.64 33.69 -0.08
N GLY A 72 10.17 33.50 1.16
CA GLY A 72 8.83 33.97 1.50
C GLY A 72 7.77 33.15 0.76
N ILE A 73 6.51 33.22 1.19
CA ILE A 73 5.43 32.45 0.56
C ILE A 73 4.96 33.22 -0.67
N ASP A 74 5.58 32.98 -1.83
CA ASP A 74 5.00 33.38 -3.11
C ASP A 74 3.83 32.44 -3.40
N ILE A 75 2.61 32.95 -3.20
CA ILE A 75 1.39 32.24 -3.58
C ILE A 75 1.34 32.25 -5.11
N PRO A 76 1.35 31.08 -5.78
CA PRO A 76 1.27 31.06 -7.23
C PRO A 76 -0.06 31.69 -7.68
N GLU A 77 0.02 32.75 -8.48
CA GLU A 77 -1.17 33.34 -9.12
C GLU A 77 -1.76 32.32 -10.09
N ILE A 78 -2.94 31.79 -9.75
CA ILE A 78 -3.66 30.84 -10.58
C ILE A 78 -4.27 31.62 -11.75
N ASN A 79 -3.58 31.65 -12.87
CA ASN A 79 -4.05 32.30 -14.09
C ASN A 79 -4.96 31.33 -14.88
N LEU A 80 -6.28 31.49 -14.74
CA LEU A 80 -7.30 30.64 -15.40
C LEU A 80 -7.40 30.86 -16.92
N ASN A 81 -6.64 31.79 -17.50
CA ASN A 81 -6.79 32.18 -18.91
C ASN A 81 -5.95 31.33 -19.89
N ASN A 82 -5.09 30.43 -19.40
CA ASN A 82 -4.27 29.52 -20.24
C ASN A 82 -4.80 28.07 -20.23
N VAL A 83 -6.13 27.88 -20.20
CA VAL A 83 -6.71 26.55 -20.37
C VAL A 83 -6.85 26.27 -21.87
N ASP A 84 -5.74 25.92 -22.52
CA ASP A 84 -5.78 25.32 -23.86
C ASP A 84 -6.61 24.02 -23.79
N PRO A 85 -7.54 23.77 -24.72
CA PRO A 85 -8.37 22.57 -24.69
C PRO A 85 -7.47 21.33 -24.82
N PRO A 86 -7.32 20.50 -23.76
CA PRO A 86 -6.24 19.52 -23.68
C PRO A 86 -6.57 18.20 -24.39
N TYR A 87 -7.78 18.06 -24.93
CA TYR A 87 -8.37 16.75 -25.23
C TYR A 87 -7.73 16.01 -26.41
N LEU A 88 -7.09 16.71 -27.35
CA LEU A 88 -6.45 16.09 -28.52
C LEU A 88 -4.93 15.87 -28.40
N PHE A 89 -4.29 16.42 -27.35
CA PHE A 89 -2.85 16.30 -27.11
C PHE A 89 -2.53 15.81 -25.69
N MET A 90 -3.43 15.04 -25.09
CA MET A 90 -3.16 14.46 -23.78
C MET A 90 -1.93 13.57 -23.85
N SER A 91 -0.98 13.79 -22.93
CA SER A 91 0.14 12.89 -22.77
C SER A 91 -0.36 11.47 -22.47
N VAL A 92 0.42 10.46 -22.87
CA VAL A 92 0.13 9.05 -22.52
C VAL A 92 -0.08 8.89 -21.02
N SER A 93 0.69 9.61 -20.20
CA SER A 93 0.53 9.66 -18.73
C SER A 93 -0.88 10.11 -18.33
N THR A 94 -1.41 11.18 -18.92
CA THR A 94 -2.75 11.71 -18.63
C THR A 94 -3.85 10.68 -18.93
N ILE A 95 -3.72 9.96 -20.05
CA ILE A 95 -4.66 8.89 -20.43
C ILE A 95 -4.62 7.76 -19.40
N PHE A 96 -3.43 7.35 -18.97
CA PHE A 96 -3.28 6.34 -17.91
C PHE A 96 -3.89 6.78 -16.58
N TRP A 97 -3.74 8.05 -16.19
CA TRP A 97 -4.36 8.58 -14.97
C TRP A 97 -5.89 8.56 -15.05
N LEU A 98 -6.46 8.99 -16.18
CA LEU A 98 -7.91 8.93 -16.39
C LEU A 98 -8.44 7.50 -16.34
N ALA A 99 -7.76 6.55 -16.99
CA ALA A 99 -8.13 5.14 -16.94
C ALA A 99 -8.08 4.59 -15.51
N ASN A 100 -7.05 4.94 -14.73
CA ASN A 100 -6.94 4.54 -13.33
C ASN A 100 -8.08 5.11 -12.48
N ILE A 101 -8.47 6.38 -12.68
CA ILE A 101 -9.59 6.99 -11.97
C ILE A 101 -10.89 6.21 -12.22
N VAL A 102 -11.15 5.83 -13.48
CA VAL A 102 -12.34 5.03 -13.83
C VAL A 102 -12.30 3.66 -13.15
N ILE A 103 -11.15 2.98 -13.16
CA ILE A 103 -10.98 1.68 -12.51
C ILE A 103 -11.20 1.80 -10.99
N TYR A 104 -10.61 2.80 -10.34
CA TYR A 104 -10.78 3.01 -8.90
C TYR A 104 -12.21 3.39 -8.52
N ALA A 105 -12.89 4.20 -9.34
CA ALA A 105 -14.30 4.52 -9.15
C ALA A 105 -15.17 3.25 -9.25
N TYR A 106 -14.87 2.36 -10.20
CA TYR A 106 -15.55 1.08 -10.35
C TYR A 106 -15.31 0.14 -9.15
N ILE A 107 -14.06 0.00 -8.71
CA ILE A 107 -13.70 -0.80 -7.53
C ILE A 107 -14.43 -0.26 -6.30
N PHE A 108 -14.44 1.06 -6.10
CA PHE A 108 -15.15 1.69 -5.01
C PHE A 108 -16.66 1.42 -5.05
N PHE A 109 -17.27 1.52 -6.24
CA PHE A 109 -18.69 1.22 -6.44
C PHE A 109 -19.04 -0.23 -6.04
N ILE A 110 -18.24 -1.20 -6.51
CA ILE A 110 -18.42 -2.61 -6.14
C ILE A 110 -18.20 -2.82 -4.64
N SER A 111 -17.17 -2.20 -4.06
CA SER A 111 -16.92 -2.26 -2.61
C SER A 111 -18.12 -1.78 -1.81
N MET A 112 -18.75 -0.67 -2.20
CA MET A 112 -19.96 -0.18 -1.54
C MET A 112 -21.12 -1.17 -1.62
N GLN A 113 -21.35 -1.79 -2.79
CA GLN A 113 -22.39 -2.80 -2.95
C GLN A 113 -22.15 -4.03 -2.06
N MET A 114 -20.90 -4.49 -1.99
CA MET A 114 -20.52 -5.63 -1.14
C MET A 114 -20.64 -5.31 0.35
N SER A 115 -20.29 -4.09 0.76
CA SER A 115 -20.36 -3.65 2.16
C SER A 115 -21.78 -3.34 2.64
N LYS A 116 -22.79 -3.32 1.74
CA LYS A 116 -24.18 -2.92 2.04
C LYS A 116 -24.29 -1.54 2.73
N GLU A 117 -23.27 -0.70 2.62
CA GLU A 117 -23.27 0.64 3.21
C GLU A 117 -24.11 1.56 2.32
N ARG A 118 -25.21 2.08 2.86
CA ARG A 118 -26.13 2.96 2.10
C ARG A 118 -25.62 4.40 1.98
N ASN A 119 -24.68 4.80 2.84
CA ASN A 119 -24.18 6.18 2.91
C ASN A 119 -22.92 6.37 2.07
N PHE A 120 -23.06 7.07 0.94
CA PHE A 120 -21.95 7.33 0.01
C PHE A 120 -20.77 8.06 0.67
N ILE A 121 -21.03 9.17 1.38
CA ILE A 121 -19.97 10.01 1.99
C ILE A 121 -19.17 9.21 3.03
N LYS A 122 -19.86 8.44 3.88
CA LYS A 122 -19.23 7.61 4.90
C LYS A 122 -18.44 6.45 4.27
N GLY A 123 -18.99 5.82 3.22
CA GLY A 123 -18.30 4.80 2.44
C GLY A 123 -17.02 5.35 1.79
N PHE A 124 -17.10 6.51 1.15
CA PHE A 124 -15.97 7.18 0.53
C PHE A 124 -14.88 7.51 1.53
N PHE A 125 -15.24 8.15 2.66
CA PHE A 125 -14.28 8.50 3.70
C PHE A 125 -13.61 7.25 4.30
N THR A 126 -14.39 6.19 4.55
CA THR A 126 -13.88 4.94 5.11
C THR A 126 -12.91 4.25 4.13
N TYR A 127 -13.28 4.18 2.85
CA TYR A 127 -12.44 3.62 1.79
C TYR A 127 -11.14 4.42 1.62
N PHE A 128 -11.24 5.75 1.64
CA PHE A 128 -10.09 6.64 1.51
C PHE A 128 -9.12 6.47 2.69
N VAL A 129 -9.63 6.48 3.93
CA VAL A 129 -8.83 6.21 5.13
C VAL A 129 -8.20 4.82 5.04
N GLN A 130 -8.92 3.82 4.54
CA GLN A 130 -8.39 2.48 4.39
C GLN A 130 -7.25 2.44 3.36
N ILE A 131 -7.39 3.01 2.17
CA ILE A 131 -6.31 3.05 1.17
C ILE A 131 -5.07 3.75 1.72
N LEU A 132 -5.26 4.86 2.44
CA LEU A 132 -4.15 5.66 2.92
C LEU A 132 -3.41 4.99 4.09
N PHE A 133 -4.14 4.51 5.10
CA PHE A 133 -3.53 4.05 6.35
C PHE A 133 -3.29 2.54 6.41
N TYR A 134 -4.05 1.74 5.67
CA TYR A 134 -3.95 0.28 5.75
C TYR A 134 -2.58 -0.27 5.34
N PRO A 135 -1.89 0.24 4.29
CA PRO A 135 -0.53 -0.21 3.97
C PRO A 135 0.44 -0.07 5.14
N PHE A 136 0.34 1.03 5.91
CA PHE A 136 1.15 1.23 7.11
C PHE A 136 0.84 0.22 8.21
N VAL A 137 -0.46 -0.08 8.42
CA VAL A 137 -0.88 -1.14 9.36
C VAL A 137 -0.29 -2.51 8.97
N LEU A 138 -0.25 -2.82 7.67
CA LEU A 138 0.38 -4.05 7.16
C LEU A 138 1.88 -4.06 7.42
N ALA A 139 2.58 -2.96 7.13
CA ALA A 139 4.02 -2.83 7.38
C ALA A 139 4.37 -3.05 8.85
N VAL A 140 3.68 -2.36 9.75
CA VAL A 140 3.92 -2.48 11.19
C VAL A 140 3.65 -3.91 11.65
N SER A 141 2.59 -4.53 11.16
CA SER A 141 2.27 -5.92 11.50
C SER A 141 3.34 -6.90 11.01
N TRP A 142 3.86 -6.72 9.79
CA TRP A 142 4.97 -7.53 9.26
C TRP A 142 6.28 -7.30 10.01
N LEU A 143 6.62 -6.04 10.30
CA LEU A 143 7.82 -5.68 11.05
C LEU A 143 7.80 -6.30 12.44
N MET A 144 6.68 -6.18 13.17
CA MET A 144 6.50 -6.79 14.49
C MET A 144 6.57 -8.32 14.42
N SER A 145 5.97 -8.93 13.40
CA SER A 145 6.02 -10.38 13.18
C SER A 145 7.45 -10.89 12.99
N ILE A 146 8.22 -10.22 12.12
CA ILE A 146 9.63 -10.57 11.86
C ILE A 146 10.45 -10.37 13.15
N TRP A 147 10.24 -9.26 13.85
CA TRP A 147 10.93 -8.95 15.09
C TRP A 147 10.69 -9.97 16.21
N GLU A 148 9.43 -10.38 16.42
CA GLU A 148 9.09 -11.42 17.38
C GLU A 148 9.67 -12.79 17.01
N GLU A 149 9.73 -13.10 15.72
CA GLU A 149 10.31 -14.35 15.22
C GLU A 149 11.83 -14.39 15.39
N ILE A 150 12.52 -13.27 15.18
CA ILE A 150 13.97 -13.14 15.46
C ILE A 150 14.26 -13.31 16.95
N ARG A 151 13.39 -12.81 17.83
CA ARG A 151 13.52 -12.96 19.28
C ARG A 151 13.12 -14.34 19.82
N GLY A 152 12.66 -15.26 18.96
CA GLY A 152 12.22 -16.59 19.39
C GLY A 152 11.01 -16.57 20.33
N ALA A 153 10.17 -15.54 20.26
CA ALA A 153 9.02 -15.41 21.15
C ALA A 153 8.04 -16.57 20.97
N LYS A 154 7.62 -17.25 22.05
CA LYS A 154 6.65 -18.35 21.95
C LYS A 154 5.29 -17.83 21.44
N ILE A 155 4.70 -18.50 20.45
CA ILE A 155 3.37 -18.13 19.95
C ILE A 155 2.33 -18.52 21.00
N LYS A 156 1.64 -17.52 21.57
CA LYS A 156 0.44 -17.75 22.37
C LYS A 156 -0.78 -17.77 21.46
N TRP A 157 -1.26 -18.97 21.16
CA TRP A 157 -2.61 -19.16 20.61
C TRP A 157 -3.57 -19.00 21.79
N GLU A 158 -4.13 -17.80 21.98
CA GLU A 158 -5.21 -17.62 22.94
C GLU A 158 -6.35 -18.58 22.55
N ARG A 159 -6.78 -19.39 23.52
CA ARG A 159 -8.02 -20.19 23.45
C ARG A 159 -9.22 -19.25 23.48
#